data_AF-A0ABD5G7T6-F1
#
_entry.id   AF-A0ABD5G7T6-F1
#
_cell.length_a   1.000
_cell.length_b   1.000
_cell.length_c   1.000
_cell.angle_alpha   90.00
_cell.angle_beta   90.00
_cell.angle_gamma   90.00
#
_symmetry.space_group_name_H-M   'P 1'
#
loop_
_entity.id
_entity.type
_entity.pdbx_description
1 polymer ?
#
loop_
_entity_poly.entity_id
_entity_poly.type
_entity_poly.pdbx_seq_one_letter_code
_entity_poly.pdbx_strand_id
1 'polypeptide(L)'
;MDELDLLAAWSEPLIRSAQVLLILFLAWLVQRLVTRGITRLGNRYPQLPQELLLPLRGLLRWMILGSAFMLVLERLGVSAEVLWTAITGFTAVAAVAFFAIWSVLSNMFCAVLIFSLGPFRLGDTVEVVESADKPGVKGRVVAINLFYTTLQDVTEGAAGALIQVPNSLFFQKAVRRWR
;
A
#
# COMPACT_ATOMS: atom_id res chain seq x y z
N MET A 1 -32.87 -2.59 47.15
CA MET A 1 -31.52 -2.06 46.89
C MET A 1 -31.11 -2.34 45.44
N ASP A 2 -31.60 -3.43 44.84
CA ASP A 2 -31.31 -3.83 43.45
C ASP A 2 -31.85 -2.88 42.36
N GLU A 3 -33.00 -2.21 42.54
CA GLU A 3 -33.54 -1.27 41.54
C GLU A 3 -32.70 0.01 41.37
N LEU A 4 -32.03 0.47 42.44
CA LEU A 4 -31.17 1.65 42.40
C LEU A 4 -29.83 1.34 41.73
N ASP A 5 -29.31 0.13 41.88
CA ASP A 5 -28.10 -0.33 41.20
C ASP A 5 -28.32 -0.54 39.70
N LEU A 6 -29.51 -1.01 39.30
CA LEU A 6 -29.88 -1.07 37.89
C LEU A 6 -29.95 0.34 37.27
N LEU A 7 -30.62 1.30 37.90
CA LEU A 7 -30.70 2.67 37.40
C LEU A 7 -29.33 3.36 37.32
N ALA A 8 -28.43 3.08 38.27
CA ALA A 8 -27.05 3.56 38.23
C ALA A 8 -26.25 2.91 37.09
N ALA A 9 -26.40 1.60 36.86
CA ALA A 9 -25.71 0.87 35.79
C ALA A 9 -26.14 1.31 34.38
N TRP A 10 -27.41 1.68 34.19
CA TRP A 10 -27.91 2.19 32.90
C TRP A 10 -27.60 3.68 32.68
N SER A 11 -27.26 4.44 33.72
CA SER A 11 -26.97 5.88 33.62
C SER A 11 -25.74 6.17 32.75
N GLU A 12 -24.66 5.40 32.91
CA GLU A 12 -23.42 5.58 32.16
C GLU A 12 -23.57 5.37 30.63
N PRO A 13 -24.15 4.26 30.14
CA PRO A 13 -24.36 4.08 28.70
C PRO A 13 -25.38 5.08 28.14
N LEU A 14 -26.39 5.49 28.93
CA LEU A 14 -27.34 6.52 28.51
C LEU A 14 -26.65 7.87 28.30
N ILE A 15 -25.76 8.25 29.22
CA ILE A 15 -24.99 9.51 29.13
C ILE A 15 -24.03 9.46 27.92
N ARG A 16 -23.34 8.34 27.68
CA ARG A 16 -22.46 8.19 26.50
C ARG A 16 -23.25 8.28 25.20
N SER A 17 -24.40 7.61 25.12
CA SER A 17 -25.26 7.67 23.93
C SER A 17 -25.85 9.07 23.70
N ALA A 18 -26.26 9.78 24.76
CA ALA A 18 -26.72 11.16 24.68
C ALA A 18 -25.60 12.12 24.20
N GLN A 19 -24.36 11.93 24.66
CA GLN A 19 -23.21 12.69 24.18
C GLN A 19 -22.91 12.44 22.70
N VAL A 20 -22.99 11.18 22.24
CA VAL A 20 -22.84 10.83 20.82
C VAL A 20 -23.94 11.48 19.98
N LEU A 21 -25.20 11.41 20.42
CA LEU A 21 -26.32 12.06 19.74
C LEU A 21 -26.13 13.60 19.68
N LEU A 22 -25.64 14.21 20.76
CA LEU A 22 -25.34 15.64 20.79
C LEU A 22 -24.23 16.01 19.81
N ILE A 23 -23.15 15.23 19.74
CA ILE A 23 -22.04 15.42 18.79
C ILE A 23 -22.55 15.30 17.35
N LEU A 24 -23.35 14.27 17.06
CA LEU A 24 -23.95 14.09 15.73
C LEU A 24 -24.87 15.25 15.36
N PHE A 25 -25.67 15.74 16.31
CA PHE A 25 -26.53 16.90 16.11
C PHE A 25 -25.71 18.17 15.84
N LEU A 26 -24.66 18.42 16.62
CA LEU A 26 -23.76 19.56 16.43
C LEU A 26 -23.04 19.49 15.09
N ALA A 27 -22.52 18.32 14.73
CA ALA A 27 -21.86 18.08 13.45
C ALA A 27 -22.81 18.32 12.27
N TRP A 28 -24.04 17.81 12.35
CA TRP A 28 -25.08 18.06 11.35
C TRP A 28 -25.43 19.54 11.25
N LEU A 29 -25.55 20.24 12.38
CA LEU A 29 -25.82 21.68 12.42
C LEU A 29 -24.69 22.47 11.75
N VAL A 30 -23.43 22.19 12.09
CA VAL A 30 -22.24 22.81 11.49
C VAL A 30 -22.19 22.53 9.99
N GLN A 31 -22.40 21.28 9.57
CA GLN A 31 -22.43 20.92 8.14
C GLN A 31 -23.51 21.69 7.37
N ARG A 32 -24.69 21.86 7.98
CA ARG A 32 -25.80 22.62 7.40
C ARG A 32 -25.49 24.11 7.32
N LEU A 33 -24.85 24.69 8.34
CA LEU A 33 -24.40 26.08 8.35
C LEU A 33 -23.30 26.34 7.31
N VAL A 34 -22.29 25.48 7.22
CA VAL A 34 -21.20 25.58 6.23
C VAL A 34 -21.75 25.47 4.81
N THR A 35 -22.63 24.50 4.55
CA THR A 35 -23.25 24.35 3.22
C THR A 35 -24.10 25.57 2.85
N ARG A 36 -24.82 26.16 3.82
CA ARG A 36 -25.58 27.40 3.63
C ARG A 36 -24.68 28.63 3.46
N GLY A 37 -23.55 28.68 4.15
CA GLY A 37 -22.54 29.74 4.00
C GLY A 37 -21.94 29.73 2.61
N ILE A 38 -21.47 28.56 2.15
CA ILE A 38 -20.86 28.41 0.80
C ILE A 38 -21.86 28.76 -0.30
N THR A 39 -23.12 28.33 -0.19
CA THR A 39 -24.17 28.69 -1.17
C THR A 39 -24.52 30.18 -1.15
N ARG A 40 -24.51 30.82 0.03
CA ARG A 40 -24.68 32.28 0.14
C ARG A 40 -23.49 33.05 -0.43
N LEU A 41 -22.25 32.61 -0.20
CA LEU A 41 -21.06 33.25 -0.78
C LEU A 41 -21.00 33.09 -2.30
N GLY A 42 -21.35 31.92 -2.83
CA GLY A 42 -21.44 31.69 -4.28
C GLY A 42 -22.48 32.58 -4.97
N ASN A 43 -23.60 32.89 -4.30
CA ASN A 43 -24.60 33.81 -4.84
C ASN A 43 -24.23 35.30 -4.70
N ARG A 44 -23.38 35.66 -3.72
CA ARG A 44 -22.99 37.05 -3.44
C ARG A 44 -21.78 37.51 -4.27
N TYR A 45 -20.95 36.57 -4.74
CA TYR A 45 -19.77 36.83 -5.56
C TYR A 45 -19.77 35.95 -6.83
N PRO A 46 -20.49 36.36 -7.89
CA PRO A 46 -20.56 35.65 -9.18
C PRO A 46 -19.21 35.52 -9.91
N GLN A 47 -18.19 36.26 -9.47
CA GLN A 47 -16.84 36.28 -10.05
C GLN A 47 -15.90 35.21 -9.47
N LEU A 48 -16.32 34.47 -8.43
CA LEU A 48 -15.56 33.33 -7.94
C LEU A 48 -15.71 32.16 -8.93
N PRO A 49 -14.61 31.63 -9.49
CA PRO A 49 -14.67 30.49 -10.40
C PRO A 49 -15.35 29.32 -9.67
N GLN A 50 -16.47 28.84 -10.21
CA GLN A 50 -17.19 27.69 -9.64
C GLN A 50 -16.30 26.45 -9.56
N GLU A 51 -15.24 26.40 -10.37
CA GLU A 51 -14.17 25.39 -10.37
C GLU A 51 -13.41 25.29 -9.04
N LEU A 52 -13.31 26.37 -8.25
CA LEU A 52 -12.65 26.36 -6.93
C LEU A 52 -13.62 26.06 -5.79
N LEU A 53 -14.89 26.46 -5.92
CA LEU A 53 -15.91 26.29 -4.88
C LEU A 53 -16.38 24.83 -4.74
N LEU A 54 -16.39 24.07 -5.83
CA LEU A 54 -16.74 22.65 -5.84
C LEU A 54 -15.76 21.76 -5.03
N PRO A 55 -14.44 21.78 -5.29
CA PRO A 55 -13.48 21.01 -4.50
C PRO A 55 -13.40 21.51 -3.06
N LEU A 56 -13.51 22.82 -2.82
CA LEU A 56 -13.51 23.38 -1.47
C LEU A 56 -14.72 22.91 -0.64
N ARG A 57 -15.92 22.85 -1.23
CA ARG A 57 -17.11 22.29 -0.56
C ARG A 57 -16.96 20.81 -0.28
N GLY A 58 -16.38 20.05 -1.20
CA GLY A 58 -16.04 18.64 -1.00
C GLY A 58 -15.09 18.45 0.18
N LEU A 59 -13.99 19.21 0.19
CA LEU A 59 -12.98 19.17 1.25
C LEU A 59 -13.57 19.55 2.62
N LEU A 60 -14.34 20.64 2.69
CA LEU A 60 -15.01 21.06 3.93
C LEU A 60 -16.00 20.01 4.42
N ARG A 61 -16.78 19.39 3.52
CA ARG A 61 -17.69 18.30 3.88
C ARG A 61 -16.93 17.10 4.45
N TRP A 62 -15.84 16.70 3.80
CA TRP A 62 -15.00 15.59 4.27
C TRP A 62 -14.31 15.92 5.60
N MET A 63 -13.84 17.16 5.81
CA MET A 63 -13.28 17.59 7.10
C MET A 63 -14.32 17.53 8.22
N ILE A 64 -15.53 18.04 7.99
CA ILE A 64 -16.60 18.03 9.00
C ILE A 64 -17.03 16.60 9.31
N LEU A 65 -17.14 15.75 8.27
CA LEU A 65 -17.48 14.34 8.46
C LEU A 65 -16.37 13.60 9.23
N GLY A 66 -15.11 13.85 8.90
CA GLY A 66 -13.95 13.26 9.57
C GLY A 66 -13.84 13.68 11.03
N SER A 67 -14.03 14.97 11.35
CA SER A 67 -13.99 15.46 12.73
C SER A 67 -15.17 14.94 13.55
N ALA A 68 -16.37 14.90 12.97
CA ALA A 68 -17.54 14.31 13.62
C ALA A 68 -17.34 12.81 13.91
N PHE A 69 -16.81 12.07 12.93
CA PHE A 69 -16.48 10.66 13.08
C PHE A 69 -15.46 10.44 14.21
N MET A 70 -14.38 11.22 14.24
CA MET A 70 -13.38 11.15 15.32
C MET A 70 -13.96 11.41 16.71
N LEU A 71 -14.80 12.45 16.85
CA LEU A 71 -15.46 12.76 18.12
C LEU A 71 -16.41 11.64 18.58
N VAL A 72 -17.08 10.97 17.65
CA VAL A 72 -17.93 9.80 17.97
C VAL A 72 -17.06 8.62 18.43
N LEU A 73 -15.96 8.33 17.73
CA LEU A 73 -15.03 7.27 18.11
C LEU A 73 -14.45 7.49 19.51
N GLU A 74 -14.07 8.73 19.82
CA GLU A 74 -13.53 9.10 21.14
C GLU A 74 -14.53 8.78 22.26
N ARG A 75 -15.82 9.01 22.05
CA ARG A 75 -16.88 8.67 23.02
C ARG A 75 -17.16 7.17 23.13
N LEU A 76 -16.88 6.42 22.07
CA LEU A 76 -16.94 4.95 22.07
C LEU A 76 -15.68 4.31 22.70
N GLY A 77 -14.74 5.12 23.19
CA GLY A 77 -13.50 4.64 23.82
C GLY A 77 -12.37 4.38 22.82
N VAL A 78 -12.56 4.72 21.54
CA VAL A 78 -11.51 4.64 20.52
C VAL A 78 -10.93 6.03 20.33
N SER A 79 -9.84 6.34 21.02
CA SER A 79 -9.17 7.63 20.85
C SER A 79 -8.44 7.71 19.50
N ALA A 80 -8.22 8.93 19.01
CA ALA A 80 -7.41 9.17 17.81
C ALA A 80 -6.00 8.56 17.94
N GLU A 81 -5.45 8.53 19.16
CA GLU A 81 -4.16 7.92 19.49
C GLU A 81 -4.19 6.39 19.35
N VAL A 82 -5.26 5.71 19.79
CA VAL A 82 -5.42 4.26 19.60
C VAL A 82 -5.51 3.91 18.12
N LEU A 83 -6.26 4.68 17.33
CA LEU A 83 -6.31 4.43 15.88
C LEU A 83 -4.96 4.69 15.22
N TRP A 84 -4.28 5.78 15.61
CA TRP A 84 -2.96 6.13 15.09
C TRP A 84 -1.91 5.04 15.40
N THR A 85 -1.87 4.56 16.64
CA THR A 85 -0.97 3.49 17.06
C THR A 85 -1.28 2.17 16.37
N ALA A 86 -2.56 1.84 16.16
CA ALA A 86 -2.97 0.65 15.42
C ALA A 86 -2.53 0.71 13.94
N ILE A 87 -2.76 1.84 13.27
CA ILE A 87 -2.37 2.02 11.86
C ILE A 87 -0.85 2.00 11.72
N THR A 88 -0.13 2.73 12.56
CA THR A 88 1.34 2.78 12.50
C THR A 88 1.97 1.44 12.85
N GLY A 89 1.44 0.73 13.86
CA GLY A 89 1.86 -0.62 14.20
C GLY A 89 1.61 -1.62 13.06
N PHE A 90 0.41 -1.61 12.48
CA PHE A 90 0.09 -2.46 11.32
C PHE A 90 1.00 -2.14 10.13
N THR A 91 1.23 -0.86 9.85
CA THR A 91 2.11 -0.41 8.77
C THR A 91 3.56 -0.84 9.01
N ALA A 92 4.05 -0.76 10.25
CA ALA A 92 5.38 -1.23 10.60
C ALA A 92 5.54 -2.73 10.35
N VAL A 93 4.56 -3.55 10.78
CA VAL A 93 4.56 -5.00 10.51
C VAL A 93 4.47 -5.29 9.00
N ALA A 94 3.61 -4.57 8.28
CA ALA A 94 3.48 -4.71 6.83
C ALA A 94 4.79 -4.37 6.11
N ALA A 95 5.51 -3.34 6.54
CA ALA A 95 6.81 -2.97 5.99
C ALA A 95 7.85 -4.08 6.18
N VAL A 96 7.91 -4.68 7.37
CA VAL A 96 8.82 -5.81 7.66
C VAL A 96 8.46 -7.04 6.81
N ALA A 97 7.16 -7.36 6.69
CA ALA A 97 6.70 -8.47 5.85
C ALA A 97 7.02 -8.24 4.36
N PHE A 98 6.86 -7.02 3.87
CA PHE A 98 7.21 -6.65 2.50
C PHE A 98 8.72 -6.80 2.24
N PHE A 99 9.55 -6.39 3.19
CA PHE A 99 11.00 -6.58 3.09
C PHE A 99 11.39 -8.07 3.01
N ALA A 100 10.70 -8.93 3.77
CA ALA A 100 10.94 -10.37 3.71
C ALA A 100 10.59 -11.00 2.34
N ILE A 101 9.53 -10.54 1.68
CA ILE A 101 9.09 -11.07 0.38
C ILE A 101 9.77 -10.36 -0.81
N TRP A 102 10.48 -9.25 -0.58
CA TRP A 102 11.08 -8.40 -1.62
C TRP A 102 11.87 -9.18 -2.66
N SER A 103 12.73 -10.11 -2.23
CA SER A 103 13.56 -10.92 -3.14
C SER A 103 12.72 -11.83 -4.05
N VAL A 104 11.69 -12.46 -3.49
CA VAL A 104 10.79 -13.34 -4.25
C VAL A 104 10.02 -12.54 -5.28
N LEU A 105 9.47 -11.39 -4.87
CA LEU A 105 8.72 -10.49 -5.76
C LEU A 105 9.62 -9.93 -6.88
N SER A 106 10.85 -9.55 -6.55
CA SER A 106 11.83 -9.06 -7.53
C SER A 106 12.14 -10.11 -8.59
N ASN A 107 12.35 -11.37 -8.20
CA ASN A 107 12.57 -12.47 -9.14
C ASN A 107 11.35 -12.75 -10.02
N MET A 108 10.14 -12.76 -9.44
CA MET A 108 8.89 -12.93 -10.19
C MET A 108 8.69 -11.82 -11.22
N PHE A 109 8.92 -10.57 -10.83
CA PHE A 109 8.84 -9.43 -11.74
C PHE A 109 9.87 -9.52 -12.86
N CYS A 110 11.11 -9.89 -12.55
CA CYS A 110 12.16 -10.10 -13.54
C CYS A 110 11.82 -11.23 -14.52
N ALA A 111 11.17 -12.31 -14.06
CA ALA A 111 10.67 -13.36 -14.95
C ALA A 111 9.64 -12.80 -15.96
N VAL A 112 8.69 -12.00 -15.48
CA VAL A 112 7.69 -11.34 -16.34
C VAL A 112 8.37 -10.42 -17.36
N LEU A 113 9.40 -9.68 -16.96
CA LEU A 113 10.19 -8.86 -17.88
C LEU A 113 10.94 -9.69 -18.92
N ILE A 114 11.52 -10.83 -18.53
CA ILE A 114 12.18 -11.74 -19.47
C ILE A 114 11.17 -12.25 -20.51
N PHE A 115 9.96 -12.64 -20.09
CA PHE A 115 8.92 -13.08 -21.03
C PHE A 115 8.36 -11.95 -21.90
N SER A 116 8.17 -10.76 -21.33
CA SER A 116 7.52 -9.63 -22.04
C SER A 116 8.46 -8.90 -22.99
N LEU A 117 9.70 -8.67 -22.56
CA LEU A 117 10.70 -7.93 -23.33
C LEU A 117 11.61 -8.85 -24.16
N GLY A 118 11.64 -10.15 -23.85
CA GLY A 118 12.46 -11.14 -24.54
C GLY A 118 13.95 -10.80 -24.65
N PRO A 119 14.64 -10.35 -23.56
CA PRO A 119 16.07 -10.02 -23.60
C PRO A 119 16.93 -11.22 -24.04
N PHE A 120 16.51 -12.42 -23.68
CA PHE A 120 17.01 -13.73 -24.12
C PHE A 120 15.85 -14.74 -24.19
N ARG A 121 16.01 -15.81 -24.97
CA ARG A 121 15.02 -16.87 -25.18
C ARG A 121 15.54 -18.23 -24.72
N LEU A 122 14.63 -19.22 -24.62
CA LEU A 122 15.04 -20.61 -24.44
C LEU A 122 15.98 -21.03 -25.58
N GLY A 123 17.09 -21.65 -25.21
CA GLY A 123 18.12 -22.10 -26.14
C GLY A 123 19.25 -21.11 -26.37
N ASP A 124 19.10 -19.83 -25.99
CA ASP A 124 20.18 -18.84 -26.10
C ASP A 124 21.31 -19.14 -25.10
N THR A 125 22.55 -18.79 -25.45
CA THR A 125 23.67 -18.88 -24.50
C THR A 125 23.85 -17.54 -23.83
N VAL A 126 23.83 -17.53 -22.49
CA VAL A 126 23.97 -16.31 -21.67
C VAL A 126 25.07 -16.48 -20.64
N GLU A 127 25.78 -15.39 -20.36
CA GLU A 127 26.80 -15.29 -19.32
C GLU A 127 26.48 -14.11 -18.41
N VAL A 128 26.29 -14.39 -17.12
CA VAL A 128 26.12 -13.36 -16.09
C VAL A 128 27.49 -13.01 -15.53
N VAL A 129 27.98 -11.82 -15.85
CA VAL A 129 29.32 -11.36 -15.46
C VAL A 129 29.30 -10.92 -14.00
N GLU A 130 30.12 -11.54 -13.15
CA GLU A 130 30.12 -11.28 -11.72
C GLU A 130 30.92 -10.02 -11.36
N SER A 131 32.14 -9.92 -11.90
CA SER A 131 33.08 -8.80 -11.81
C SER A 131 34.14 -8.97 -12.91
N ALA A 132 34.86 -7.90 -13.28
CA ALA A 132 35.86 -7.92 -14.35
C ALA A 132 36.95 -9.00 -14.17
N ASP A 133 37.27 -9.38 -12.92
CA ASP A 133 38.35 -10.32 -12.58
C ASP A 133 37.90 -11.77 -12.31
N LYS A 134 36.60 -12.10 -12.35
CA LYS A 134 36.11 -13.47 -12.09
C LYS A 134 35.27 -13.99 -13.25
N PRO A 135 35.51 -15.23 -13.72
CA PRO A 135 34.67 -15.83 -14.75
C PRO A 135 33.21 -15.89 -14.24
N GLY A 136 32.30 -15.34 -15.04
CA GLY A 136 30.87 -15.31 -14.73
C GLY A 136 30.22 -16.67 -14.92
N VAL A 137 28.94 -16.77 -14.55
CA VAL A 137 28.14 -17.98 -14.79
C VAL A 137 27.71 -17.99 -16.26
N LYS A 138 28.30 -18.89 -17.07
CA LYS A 138 27.98 -19.07 -18.49
C LYS A 138 27.20 -20.36 -18.70
N GLY A 139 26.10 -20.28 -19.46
CA GLY A 139 25.32 -21.46 -19.80
C GLY A 139 24.25 -21.22 -20.86
N ARG A 140 23.74 -22.31 -21.43
CA ARG A 140 22.60 -22.29 -22.34
C ARG A 140 21.28 -22.29 -21.58
N VAL A 141 20.36 -21.38 -21.89
CA VAL A 141 19.06 -21.29 -21.21
C VAL A 141 18.21 -22.51 -21.56
N VAL A 142 17.90 -23.34 -20.56
CA VAL A 142 17.06 -24.54 -20.74
C VAL A 142 15.61 -24.27 -20.32
N ALA A 143 15.42 -23.53 -19.22
CA ALA A 143 14.10 -23.22 -18.69
C ALA A 143 14.11 -21.88 -17.95
N ILE A 144 13.00 -21.15 -18.03
CA ILE A 144 12.78 -19.89 -17.32
C ILE A 144 11.60 -20.12 -16.36
N ASN A 145 11.86 -20.12 -15.05
CA ASN A 145 10.82 -20.19 -14.02
C ASN A 145 10.56 -18.79 -13.42
N LEU A 146 9.54 -18.67 -12.58
CA LEU A 146 9.21 -17.41 -11.90
C LEU A 146 10.30 -16.94 -10.93
N PHE A 147 10.99 -17.87 -10.25
CA PHE A 147 11.99 -17.51 -9.23
C PHE A 147 13.43 -17.54 -9.76
N TYR A 148 13.73 -18.41 -10.71
CA TYR A 148 15.07 -18.62 -11.26
C TYR A 148 15.02 -19.08 -12.72
N THR A 149 16.11 -18.87 -13.44
CA THR A 149 16.34 -19.40 -14.78
C THR A 149 17.39 -20.50 -14.70
N THR A 150 17.08 -21.64 -15.32
CA THR A 150 17.98 -22.80 -15.38
C THR A 150 18.86 -22.71 -16.62
N LEU A 151 20.16 -22.66 -16.40
CA LEU A 151 21.21 -22.68 -17.42
C LEU A 151 21.89 -24.04 -17.42
N GLN A 152 22.21 -24.58 -18.59
CA GLN A 152 23.08 -25.73 -18.73
C GLN A 152 24.51 -25.26 -18.99
N ASP A 153 25.45 -25.68 -18.15
CA ASP A 153 26.86 -25.31 -18.28
C ASP A 153 27.44 -25.90 -19.57
N VAL A 154 28.11 -25.04 -20.33
CA VAL A 154 28.77 -25.33 -21.61
C VAL A 154 30.29 -25.21 -21.51
N THR A 155 30.83 -25.04 -20.30
CA THR A 155 32.27 -24.94 -20.05
C THR A 155 32.94 -26.32 -20.14
N GLU A 156 34.12 -26.38 -20.77
CA GLU A 156 34.91 -27.61 -20.89
C GLU A 156 35.29 -28.12 -19.48
N GLY A 157 34.76 -29.30 -19.11
CA GLY A 157 34.97 -29.93 -17.79
C GLY A 157 33.73 -30.02 -16.89
N ALA A 158 32.68 -29.25 -17.16
CA ALA A 158 31.40 -29.29 -16.41
C ALA A 158 30.17 -29.47 -17.32
N ALA A 159 30.39 -29.86 -18.58
CA ALA A 159 29.37 -30.02 -19.60
C ALA A 159 28.22 -30.92 -19.11
N GLY A 160 27.05 -30.32 -18.91
CA GLY A 160 25.85 -31.00 -18.41
C GLY A 160 25.38 -30.60 -17.01
N ALA A 161 26.15 -29.82 -16.25
CA ALA A 161 25.68 -29.27 -14.98
C ALA A 161 24.53 -28.27 -15.19
N LEU A 162 23.49 -28.35 -14.36
CA LEU A 162 22.39 -27.39 -14.36
C LEU A 162 22.62 -26.34 -13.28
N ILE A 163 22.70 -25.08 -13.69
CA ILE A 163 22.90 -23.93 -12.82
C ILE A 163 21.61 -23.12 -12.75
N GLN A 164 21.09 -22.90 -11.55
CA GLN A 164 19.89 -22.09 -11.34
C GLN A 164 20.30 -20.70 -10.90
N VAL A 165 19.98 -19.71 -11.73
CA VAL A 165 20.31 -18.30 -11.47
C VAL A 165 19.03 -17.53 -11.15
N PRO A 166 18.93 -16.85 -10.00
CA PRO A 166 17.82 -15.95 -9.70
C PRO A 166 17.58 -14.93 -10.83
N ASN A 167 16.33 -14.78 -11.23
CA ASN A 167 15.96 -13.90 -12.35
C ASN A 167 16.39 -12.45 -12.15
N SER A 168 16.40 -11.97 -10.91
CA SER A 168 16.81 -10.61 -10.57
C SER A 168 18.28 -10.34 -10.90
N LEU A 169 19.15 -11.35 -10.88
CA LEU A 169 20.57 -11.18 -11.17
C LEU A 169 20.83 -10.78 -12.63
N PHE A 170 19.99 -11.22 -13.58
CA PHE A 170 20.12 -10.86 -14.99
C PHE A 170 19.86 -9.36 -15.25
N PHE A 171 19.19 -8.68 -14.33
CA PHE A 171 18.93 -7.23 -14.41
C PHE A 171 19.83 -6.41 -13.47
N GLN A 172 20.48 -7.05 -12.50
CA GLN A 172 21.41 -6.39 -11.58
C GLN A 172 22.86 -6.40 -12.07
N LYS A 173 23.22 -7.37 -12.93
CA LYS A 173 24.57 -7.54 -13.46
C LYS A 173 24.59 -7.43 -14.98
N ALA A 174 25.77 -7.19 -15.54
CA ALA A 174 25.97 -7.22 -16.98
C ALA A 174 25.78 -8.65 -17.52
N VAL A 175 25.01 -8.79 -18.59
CA VAL A 175 24.75 -10.07 -19.24
C VAL A 175 25.33 -10.05 -20.64
N ARG A 176 26.19 -11.00 -20.95
CA ARG A 176 26.67 -11.26 -22.31
C ARG A 176 25.81 -12.35 -22.93
N ARG A 177 25.37 -12.16 -24.18
CA ARG A 177 24.49 -13.10 -24.89
C ARG A 177 25.08 -13.50 -26.23
N TRP A 178 24.87 -14.75 -26.61
CA TRP A 178 25.14 -15.28 -27.95
C TRP A 178 23.89 -15.97 -28.47
N ARG A 179 23.56 -15.70 -29.73
CA ARG A 179 22.41 -16.28 -30.45
C ARG A 179 22.87 -17.43 -31.31
#